data_AF-A0A453H339-F1
#
_entry.id   AF-A0A453H339-F1
#
_cell.length_a   1.000
_cell.length_b   1.000
_cell.length_c   1.000
_cell.angle_alpha   90.00
_cell.angle_beta   90.00
_cell.angle_gamma   90.00
#
_symmetry.space_group_name_H-M   'P 1'
#
loop_
_entity.id
_entity.type
_entity.pdbx_description
1 polymer ?
#
loop_
_entity_poly.entity_id
_entity_poly.type
_entity_poly.pdbx_seq_one_letter_code
_entity_poly.pdbx_strand_id
1 'polypeptide(L)'
;MNVSLYSIITGGKVFLELLRPRLNPRNINGGPAMPFQLEVVEAALLSRIQRLERRLMHVEPRVAALLEVLPNRLTGDVLEQLRLSKQSLVELGSRAGDLKQMLIDLLEDPHEIRRICIMGRNCTLDKVSDDMECAVPLEKQVAEEEEEEIEMLLENYLQRCESCHGQAERLLDSAREMEDSIAVNLSSRRLEVSRVELLLQVGTFCVAVGALIAGIFGMNLKSYLENNTWAFWATTGGIAVGAVAGFFIMYKYLKDRKIL
;
A
#
# COMPACT_ATOMS: atom_id res chain seq x y z
N MET A 1 -10.14 -23.07 -7.40
CA MET A 1 -9.35 -24.08 -8.14
C MET A 1 -9.12 -23.72 -9.61
N ASN A 2 -10.13 -23.25 -10.37
CA ASN A 2 -9.98 -22.91 -11.81
C ASN A 2 -9.02 -21.74 -12.14
N VAL A 3 -8.91 -20.72 -11.29
CA VAL A 3 -8.03 -19.56 -11.53
C VAL A 3 -6.54 -19.94 -11.45
N SER A 4 -6.19 -20.89 -10.59
CA SER A 4 -4.80 -21.36 -10.45
C SER A 4 -4.38 -22.18 -11.67
N LEU A 5 -5.23 -23.09 -12.16
CA LEU A 5 -4.96 -23.83 -13.40
C LEU A 5 -4.83 -22.92 -14.61
N TYR A 6 -5.69 -21.91 -14.76
CA TYR A 6 -5.63 -20.99 -15.91
C TYR A 6 -4.35 -20.13 -15.88
N SER A 7 -3.92 -19.71 -14.68
CA SER A 7 -2.64 -19.01 -14.47
C SER A 7 -1.42 -19.88 -14.76
N ILE A 8 -1.48 -21.18 -14.43
CA ILE A 8 -0.42 -22.15 -14.71
C ILE A 8 -0.34 -22.45 -16.21
N ILE A 9 -1.47 -22.66 -16.89
CA ILE A 9 -1.51 -22.93 -18.34
C ILE A 9 -1.06 -21.70 -19.15
N THR A 10 -1.48 -20.51 -18.76
CA THR A 10 -1.09 -19.26 -19.46
C THR A 10 0.38 -18.93 -19.21
N GLY A 11 0.87 -19.09 -17.97
CA GLY A 11 2.28 -18.94 -17.65
C GLY A 11 3.16 -19.97 -18.35
N GLY A 12 2.69 -21.22 -18.44
CA GLY A 12 3.36 -22.31 -19.16
C GLY A 12 3.46 -22.06 -20.66
N LYS A 13 2.42 -21.48 -21.30
CA LYS A 13 2.49 -21.10 -22.73
C LYS A 13 3.51 -20.01 -23.01
N VAL A 14 3.53 -18.95 -22.19
CA VAL A 14 4.54 -17.86 -22.31
C VAL A 14 5.95 -18.39 -22.07
N PHE A 15 6.11 -19.26 -21.06
CA PHE A 15 7.38 -19.95 -20.82
C PHE A 15 7.81 -20.80 -22.01
N LEU A 16 6.93 -21.62 -22.59
CA LEU A 16 7.24 -22.46 -23.75
C LEU A 16 7.51 -21.63 -25.02
N GLU A 17 6.85 -20.48 -25.20
CA GLU A 17 7.14 -19.55 -26.30
C GLU A 17 8.51 -18.88 -26.16
N LEU A 18 8.98 -18.61 -24.93
CA LEU A 18 10.32 -18.09 -24.65
C LEU A 18 11.40 -19.20 -24.78
N LEU A 19 11.04 -20.44 -24.42
CA LEU A 19 11.94 -21.59 -24.41
C LEU A 19 12.15 -22.19 -25.82
N ARG A 20 11.10 -22.27 -26.64
CA ARG A 20 11.12 -22.95 -27.96
C ARG A 20 12.13 -22.39 -28.99
N PRO A 21 12.36 -21.08 -29.11
CA PRO A 21 13.37 -20.53 -30.02
C PRO A 21 14.81 -20.74 -29.51
N ARG A 22 14.96 -20.83 -28.19
CA ARG A 22 16.24 -20.97 -27.47
C ARG A 22 16.74 -22.44 -27.50
N LEU A 23 15.83 -23.39 -27.32
CA LEU A 23 16.06 -24.83 -27.49
C LEU A 23 16.35 -25.32 -28.92
N ASN A 24 16.28 -24.45 -29.92
CA ASN A 24 16.56 -24.83 -31.30
C ASN A 24 17.99 -24.36 -31.65
N PRO A 25 19.01 -25.23 -31.55
CA PRO A 25 20.40 -24.85 -31.74
C PRO A 25 20.69 -24.69 -33.24
N ARG A 26 20.18 -23.62 -33.86
CA ARG A 26 20.86 -23.03 -35.00
C ARG A 26 21.84 -22.01 -34.45
N ASN A 27 22.91 -22.55 -33.88
CA ASN A 27 24.07 -21.78 -33.47
C ASN A 27 24.71 -21.20 -34.74
N ILE A 28 24.31 -19.99 -35.14
CA ILE A 28 24.88 -19.29 -36.31
C ILE A 28 26.29 -18.78 -35.99
N ASN A 29 26.64 -18.67 -34.70
CA ASN A 29 27.91 -18.14 -34.21
C ASN A 29 28.51 -19.15 -33.22
N GLY A 30 29.38 -20.05 -33.66
CA GLY A 30 29.85 -21.24 -32.92
C GLY A 30 30.60 -21.01 -31.60
N GLY A 31 30.00 -20.33 -30.64
CA GLY A 31 30.38 -20.37 -29.22
C GLY A 31 29.82 -21.61 -28.52
N PRO A 32 30.37 -21.99 -27.36
CA PRO A 32 29.83 -23.07 -26.53
C PRO A 32 28.36 -22.78 -26.21
N ALA A 33 27.50 -23.77 -26.44
CA ALA A 33 26.09 -23.66 -26.11
C ALA A 33 25.93 -23.78 -24.60
N MET A 34 25.24 -22.81 -23.97
CA MET A 34 24.83 -22.89 -22.56
C MET A 34 24.18 -24.25 -22.27
N PRO A 35 24.46 -24.88 -21.11
CA PRO A 35 23.81 -26.14 -20.75
C PRO A 35 22.29 -26.01 -20.77
N PHE A 36 21.59 -26.99 -21.35
CA PHE A 36 20.13 -27.01 -21.48
C PHE A 36 19.41 -26.70 -20.15
N GLN A 37 19.96 -27.18 -19.04
CA GLN A 37 19.40 -27.00 -17.70
C GLN A 37 19.39 -25.53 -17.28
N LEU A 38 20.48 -24.79 -17.58
CA LEU A 38 20.60 -23.38 -17.26
C LEU A 38 19.69 -22.53 -18.15
N GLU A 39 19.54 -22.90 -19.42
CA GLU A 39 18.61 -22.25 -20.35
C GLU A 39 17.14 -22.38 -19.93
N VAL A 40 16.76 -23.54 -19.38
CA VAL A 40 15.44 -23.77 -18.79
C VAL A 40 15.21 -22.90 -17.55
N VAL A 41 16.20 -22.80 -16.67
CA VAL A 41 16.14 -21.97 -15.46
C VAL A 41 16.05 -20.49 -15.82
N GLU A 42 16.89 -20.02 -16.74
CA GLU A 42 16.87 -18.64 -17.23
C GLU A 42 15.51 -18.29 -17.84
N ALA A 43 14.96 -19.14 -18.70
CA ALA A 43 13.64 -18.92 -19.29
C ALA A 43 12.53 -18.88 -18.24
N ALA A 44 12.64 -19.68 -17.17
CA ALA A 44 11.69 -19.71 -16.07
C ALA A 44 11.77 -18.42 -15.24
N LEU A 45 12.98 -18.00 -14.85
CA LEU A 45 13.23 -16.76 -14.12
C LEU A 45 12.76 -15.54 -14.92
N LEU A 46 13.14 -15.46 -16.19
CA LEU A 46 12.73 -14.39 -17.09
C LEU A 46 11.20 -14.29 -17.18
N SER A 47 10.52 -15.42 -17.43
CA SER A 47 9.07 -15.48 -17.51
C SER A 47 8.39 -15.00 -16.22
N ARG A 48 8.92 -15.41 -15.06
CA ARG A 48 8.38 -15.02 -13.75
C ARG A 48 8.60 -13.55 -13.45
N ILE A 49 9.80 -13.04 -13.65
CA ILE A 49 10.15 -11.64 -13.38
C ILE A 49 9.40 -10.70 -14.33
N GLN A 50 9.33 -11.01 -15.62
CA GLN A 50 8.52 -10.23 -16.58
C GLN A 50 7.03 -10.21 -16.22
N ARG A 51 6.52 -11.26 -15.57
CA ARG A 51 5.13 -11.27 -15.09
C ARG A 51 4.95 -10.35 -13.89
N LEU A 52 5.93 -10.29 -12.98
CA LEU A 52 5.92 -9.36 -11.85
C LEU A 52 6.02 -7.91 -12.34
N GLU A 53 7.01 -7.61 -13.19
CA GLU A 53 7.22 -6.27 -13.78
C GLU A 53 5.98 -5.79 -14.55
N ARG A 54 5.37 -6.64 -15.37
CA ARG A 54 4.13 -6.27 -16.06
C ARG A 54 2.99 -5.96 -15.10
N ARG A 55 2.82 -6.74 -14.03
CA ARG A 55 1.78 -6.43 -13.03
C ARG A 55 2.06 -5.09 -12.37
N LEU A 56 3.33 -4.80 -12.05
CA LEU A 56 3.73 -3.54 -11.43
C LEU A 56 3.42 -2.35 -12.34
N MET A 57 3.79 -2.41 -13.63
CA MET A 57 3.49 -1.38 -14.63
C MET A 57 1.99 -1.06 -14.78
N HIS A 58 1.09 -1.98 -14.44
CA HIS A 58 -0.36 -1.74 -14.49
C HIS A 58 -0.91 -1.17 -13.18
N VAL A 59 -0.33 -1.53 -12.04
CA VAL A 59 -0.82 -1.14 -10.71
C VAL A 59 -0.26 0.23 -10.29
N GLU A 60 1.00 0.50 -10.60
CA GLU A 60 1.68 1.76 -10.29
C GLU A 60 0.90 3.02 -10.74
N PRO A 61 0.54 3.19 -12.03
CA PRO A 61 -0.17 4.40 -12.47
C PRO A 61 -1.56 4.51 -11.84
N ARG A 62 -2.21 3.39 -11.54
CA ARG A 62 -3.51 3.37 -10.84
C ARG A 62 -3.38 3.88 -9.42
N VAL A 63 -2.37 3.42 -8.68
CA VAL A 63 -2.12 3.87 -7.32
C VAL A 63 -1.77 5.36 -7.33
N ALA A 64 -0.86 5.80 -8.20
CA ALA A 64 -0.51 7.21 -8.33
C ALA A 64 -1.73 8.11 -8.58
N ALA A 65 -2.58 7.75 -9.56
CA ALA A 65 -3.79 8.49 -9.85
C ALA A 65 -4.80 8.51 -8.69
N LEU A 66 -4.93 7.39 -7.97
CA LEU A 66 -5.79 7.32 -6.78
C LEU A 66 -5.29 8.25 -5.68
N LEU A 67 -3.98 8.27 -5.42
CA LEU A 67 -3.38 9.13 -4.41
C LEU A 67 -3.51 10.62 -4.76
N GLU A 68 -3.50 11.01 -6.03
CA GLU A 68 -3.76 12.41 -6.40
C GLU A 68 -5.22 12.83 -6.13
N VAL A 69 -6.18 11.93 -6.33
CA VAL A 69 -7.61 12.23 -6.25
C VAL A 69 -8.15 12.12 -4.82
N LEU A 70 -7.61 11.21 -4.01
CA LEU A 70 -8.12 10.86 -2.68
C LEU A 70 -8.30 12.04 -1.71
N PRO A 71 -7.38 13.03 -1.64
CA PRO A 71 -7.54 14.19 -0.74
C PRO A 71 -8.75 15.04 -1.07
N ASN A 72 -9.12 15.09 -2.35
CA ASN A 72 -10.19 15.93 -2.87
C ASN A 72 -11.52 15.18 -3.00
N ARG A 73 -11.49 13.84 -3.13
CA ARG A 73 -12.68 13.00 -3.33
C ARG A 73 -12.64 11.74 -2.47
N LEU A 74 -13.24 11.84 -1.28
CA LEU A 74 -13.45 10.74 -0.35
C LEU A 74 -14.77 10.01 -0.65
N THR A 75 -14.86 9.36 -1.80
CA THR A 75 -16.01 8.53 -2.21
C THR A 75 -15.74 7.05 -1.97
N GLY A 76 -16.78 6.28 -1.62
CA GLY A 76 -16.67 4.84 -1.34
C GLY A 76 -16.01 4.04 -2.47
N ASP A 77 -16.34 4.36 -3.72
CA ASP A 77 -15.77 3.69 -4.91
C ASP A 77 -14.25 3.89 -5.02
N VAL A 78 -13.75 5.10 -4.70
CA VAL A 78 -12.32 5.42 -4.77
C VAL A 78 -11.55 4.71 -3.65
N LEU A 79 -12.15 4.63 -2.45
CA LEU A 79 -11.58 3.87 -1.34
C LEU A 79 -11.56 2.36 -1.64
N GLU A 80 -12.59 1.83 -2.30
CA GLU A 80 -12.60 0.43 -2.73
C GLU A 80 -11.51 0.17 -3.80
N GLN A 81 -11.35 1.06 -4.78
CA GLN A 81 -10.30 0.97 -5.79
C GLN A 81 -8.89 1.04 -5.17
N LEU A 82 -8.70 1.89 -4.16
CA LEU A 82 -7.44 1.95 -3.40
C LEU A 82 -7.20 0.65 -2.65
N ARG A 83 -8.21 0.11 -1.96
CA ARG A 83 -8.12 -1.17 -1.24
C ARG A 83 -7.71 -2.32 -2.18
N LEU A 84 -8.35 -2.42 -3.35
CA LEU A 84 -8.03 -3.44 -4.35
C LEU A 84 -6.61 -3.27 -4.92
N SER A 85 -6.18 -2.02 -5.16
CA SER A 85 -4.82 -1.71 -5.62
C SER A 85 -3.79 -2.08 -4.56
N LYS A 86 -4.01 -1.73 -3.28
CA LYS A 86 -3.15 -2.14 -2.16
C LYS A 86 -3.06 -3.65 -2.02
N GLN A 87 -4.18 -4.37 -2.11
CA GLN A 87 -4.17 -5.83 -2.08
C GLN A 87 -3.32 -6.42 -3.22
N SER A 88 -3.39 -5.83 -4.41
CA SER A 88 -2.57 -6.23 -5.55
C SER A 88 -1.08 -5.94 -5.33
N LEU A 89 -0.74 -4.81 -4.71
CA LEU A 89 0.64 -4.47 -4.33
C LEU A 89 1.20 -5.44 -3.28
N VAL A 90 0.42 -5.79 -2.25
CA VAL A 90 0.83 -6.76 -1.22
C VAL A 90 1.12 -8.13 -1.84
N GLU A 91 0.24 -8.62 -2.72
CA GLU A 91 0.45 -9.90 -3.40
C GLU A 91 1.68 -9.87 -4.33
N LEU A 92 1.89 -8.76 -5.04
CA LEU A 92 3.03 -8.57 -5.92
C LEU A 92 4.35 -8.49 -5.13
N GLY A 93 4.37 -7.69 -4.07
CA GLY A 93 5.50 -7.50 -3.18
C GLY A 93 5.89 -8.79 -2.47
N SER A 94 4.93 -9.58 -1.98
CA SER A 94 5.19 -10.90 -1.40
C SER A 94 5.83 -11.84 -2.42
N ARG A 95 5.26 -11.98 -3.63
CA ARG A 95 5.83 -12.88 -4.64
C ARG A 95 7.22 -12.46 -5.14
N ALA A 96 7.45 -11.16 -5.28
CA ALA A 96 8.77 -10.63 -5.61
C ALA A 96 9.74 -10.84 -4.44
N GLY A 97 9.28 -10.67 -3.20
CA GLY A 97 10.06 -10.94 -2.00
C GLY A 97 10.49 -12.40 -1.89
N ASP A 98 9.57 -13.34 -2.12
CA ASP A 98 9.85 -14.78 -2.08
C ASP A 98 10.88 -15.19 -3.15
N LEU A 99 10.72 -14.67 -4.39
CA LEU A 99 11.66 -14.94 -5.48
C LEU A 99 13.03 -14.28 -5.23
N LYS A 100 13.04 -13.07 -4.66
CA LYS A 100 14.27 -12.40 -4.23
C LYS A 100 15.01 -13.24 -3.20
N GLN A 101 14.32 -13.70 -2.15
CA GLN A 101 14.94 -14.49 -1.09
C GLN A 101 15.51 -15.80 -1.63
N MET A 102 14.77 -16.49 -2.50
CA MET A 102 15.27 -17.72 -3.14
C MET A 102 16.54 -17.49 -3.98
N LEU A 103 16.64 -16.35 -4.68
CA LEU A 103 17.84 -15.99 -5.44
C LEU A 103 19.02 -15.63 -4.53
N ILE A 104 18.77 -14.94 -3.40
CA ILE A 104 19.80 -14.66 -2.38
C ILE A 104 20.31 -15.97 -1.79
N ASP A 105 19.43 -16.86 -1.35
CA ASP A 105 19.80 -18.15 -0.75
C ASP A 105 20.64 -19.00 -1.72
N LEU A 106 20.38 -18.91 -3.03
CA LEU A 106 21.14 -19.60 -4.07
C LEU A 106 22.52 -18.98 -4.31
N LEU A 107 22.61 -17.64 -4.31
CA LEU A 107 23.87 -16.90 -4.47
C LEU A 107 24.78 -17.03 -3.23
N GLU A 108 24.22 -17.26 -2.05
CA GLU A 108 24.98 -17.45 -0.81
C GLU A 108 25.63 -18.84 -0.68
N ASP A 109 25.15 -19.87 -1.41
CA ASP A 109 25.76 -21.22 -1.42
C ASP A 109 26.57 -21.45 -2.72
N PRO A 110 27.89 -21.20 -2.73
CA PRO A 110 28.72 -21.43 -3.91
C PRO A 110 28.76 -22.91 -4.31
N HIS A 111 28.48 -23.85 -3.40
CA HIS A 111 28.37 -25.26 -3.78
C HIS A 111 27.11 -25.56 -4.60
N GLU A 112 25.99 -24.82 -4.44
CA GLU A 112 24.83 -24.98 -5.34
C GLU A 112 25.18 -24.50 -6.76
N ILE A 113 25.91 -23.39 -6.87
CA ILE A 113 26.36 -22.86 -8.15
C ILE A 113 27.32 -23.84 -8.83
N ARG A 114 28.32 -24.34 -8.10
CA ARG A 114 29.22 -25.41 -8.59
C ARG A 114 28.47 -26.68 -8.98
N ARG A 115 27.43 -27.07 -8.22
CA ARG A 115 26.56 -28.21 -8.57
C ARG A 115 25.86 -28.02 -9.91
N ILE A 116 25.42 -26.81 -10.23
CA ILE A 116 24.83 -26.46 -11.52
C ILE A 116 25.89 -26.58 -12.63
N CYS A 117 27.10 -26.07 -12.39
CA CYS A 117 28.22 -26.10 -13.35
C CYS A 117 28.66 -27.52 -13.70
N ILE A 118 28.71 -28.45 -12.75
CA ILE A 118 29.14 -29.83 -13.05
C ILE A 118 28.02 -30.73 -13.58
N MET A 119 26.77 -30.23 -13.66
CA MET A 119 25.62 -31.04 -14.04
C MET A 119 25.74 -31.53 -15.49
N GLY A 120 25.83 -32.85 -15.68
CA GLY A 120 26.00 -33.45 -17.00
C GLY A 120 27.47 -33.57 -17.46
N ARG A 121 28.43 -33.20 -16.60
CA ARG A 121 29.88 -33.42 -16.78
C ARG A 121 30.36 -34.58 -15.92
N ASN A 122 31.53 -35.14 -16.24
CA ASN A 122 32.15 -36.20 -15.44
C ASN A 122 33.06 -35.59 -14.35
N CYS A 123 32.45 -34.73 -13.54
CA CYS A 123 33.08 -34.02 -12.43
C CYS A 123 32.39 -34.36 -11.11
N THR A 124 33.17 -34.32 -10.04
CA THR A 124 32.72 -34.53 -8.66
C THR A 124 33.13 -33.34 -7.81
N LEU A 125 32.24 -32.95 -6.91
CA LEU A 125 32.48 -31.88 -5.94
C LEU A 125 32.62 -32.50 -4.55
N ASP A 126 33.79 -32.35 -3.92
CA ASP A 126 33.96 -32.71 -2.52
C ASP A 126 33.45 -31.57 -1.63
N LYS A 127 32.40 -31.83 -0.85
CA LYS A 127 31.80 -30.83 0.05
C LYS A 127 32.67 -30.49 1.26
N VAL A 128 33.69 -31.30 1.56
CA VAL A 128 34.55 -31.14 2.75
C VAL A 128 35.82 -30.36 2.41
N SER A 129 36.44 -30.64 1.26
CA SER A 129 37.64 -29.93 0.81
C SER A 129 37.35 -28.75 -0.11
N ASP A 130 36.10 -28.64 -0.59
CA ASP A 130 35.65 -27.67 -1.58
C ASP A 130 36.33 -27.80 -2.95
N ASP A 131 36.99 -28.94 -3.17
CA ASP A 131 37.69 -29.23 -4.41
C ASP A 131 36.74 -29.79 -5.48
N MET A 132 36.83 -29.20 -6.67
CA MET A 132 36.26 -29.75 -7.88
C MET A 132 37.28 -30.64 -8.59
N GLU A 133 36.93 -31.92 -8.74
CA GLU A 133 37.68 -32.89 -9.53
C GLU A 133 36.91 -33.21 -10.81
N CYS A 134 37.57 -33.14 -11.95
CA CYS A 134 37.00 -33.51 -13.24
C CYS A 134 37.89 -34.54 -13.94
N ALA A 135 37.27 -35.43 -14.73
CA ALA A 135 38.01 -36.42 -15.51
C ALA A 135 39.00 -35.77 -16.51
N VAL A 136 38.69 -34.54 -16.96
CA VAL A 136 39.51 -33.77 -17.90
C VAL A 136 39.84 -32.38 -17.33
N PRO A 137 41.11 -31.91 -17.36
CA PRO A 137 41.47 -30.58 -16.86
C PRO A 137 40.75 -29.42 -17.57
N LEU A 138 40.44 -29.60 -18.86
CA LEU A 138 39.67 -28.62 -19.64
C LEU A 138 38.22 -28.49 -19.13
N GLU A 139 37.60 -29.58 -18.66
CA GLU A 139 36.24 -29.53 -18.08
C GLU A 139 36.23 -28.77 -16.75
N LYS A 140 37.32 -28.87 -15.97
CA LYS A 140 37.48 -28.09 -14.75
C LYS A 140 37.57 -26.59 -15.03
N GLN A 141 38.40 -26.18 -16.00
CA GLN A 141 38.54 -24.77 -16.40
C GLN A 141 37.22 -24.20 -16.92
N VAL A 142 36.51 -24.96 -17.77
CA VAL A 142 35.20 -24.54 -18.29
C VAL A 142 34.17 -24.42 -17.17
N ALA A 143 34.17 -25.33 -16.19
CA ALA A 143 33.25 -25.25 -15.05
C ALA A 143 33.54 -24.06 -14.12
N GLU A 144 34.81 -23.69 -13.93
CA GLU A 144 35.22 -22.48 -13.19
C GLU A 144 34.80 -21.20 -13.93
N GLU A 145 34.95 -21.14 -15.26
CA GLU A 145 34.49 -20.01 -16.08
C GLU A 145 32.94 -19.88 -16.06
N GLU A 146 32.22 -21.00 -16.15
CA GLU A 146 30.75 -21.01 -16.11
C GLU A 146 30.18 -20.63 -14.73
N GLU A 147 30.93 -20.83 -13.64
CA GLU A 147 30.52 -20.44 -12.29
C GLU A 147 30.30 -18.91 -12.21
N GLU A 148 31.27 -18.13 -12.69
CA GLU A 148 31.18 -16.66 -12.73
C GLU A 148 30.04 -16.18 -13.66
N GLU A 149 29.84 -16.85 -14.80
CA GLU A 149 28.74 -16.52 -15.72
C GLU A 149 27.35 -16.76 -15.09
N ILE A 150 27.19 -17.86 -14.35
CA ILE A 150 25.95 -18.18 -13.64
C ILE A 150 25.69 -17.18 -12.51
N GLU A 151 26.70 -16.83 -11.73
CA GLU A 151 26.61 -15.81 -10.69
C GLU A 151 26.11 -14.48 -11.26
N MET A 152 26.79 -13.95 -12.29
CA MET A 152 26.38 -12.70 -12.95
C MET A 152 24.95 -12.75 -13.50
N LEU A 153 24.52 -13.89 -14.04
CA LEU A 153 23.16 -14.09 -14.52
C LEU A 153 22.15 -14.03 -13.37
N LEU A 154 22.41 -14.73 -12.27
CA LEU A 154 21.53 -14.77 -11.11
C LEU A 154 21.47 -13.42 -10.41
N GLU A 155 22.59 -12.70 -10.27
CA GLU A 155 22.66 -11.34 -9.73
C GLU A 155 21.80 -10.36 -10.55
N ASN A 156 21.83 -10.46 -11.88
CA ASN A 156 20.98 -9.64 -12.74
C ASN A 156 19.49 -9.85 -12.45
N TYR A 157 19.07 -11.12 -12.31
CA TYR A 157 17.67 -11.44 -11.99
C TYR A 157 17.31 -11.05 -10.55
N LEU A 158 18.23 -11.18 -9.61
CA LEU A 158 18.07 -10.70 -8.24
C LEU A 158 17.80 -9.19 -8.23
N GLN A 159 18.64 -8.40 -8.89
CA GLN A 159 18.49 -6.94 -8.98
C GLN A 159 17.13 -6.54 -9.57
N ARG A 160 16.66 -7.24 -10.61
CA ARG A 160 15.32 -7.00 -11.19
C ARG A 160 14.20 -7.32 -10.21
N CYS A 161 14.34 -8.41 -9.45
CA CYS A 161 13.38 -8.82 -8.44
C CYS A 161 13.33 -7.81 -7.28
N GLU A 162 14.49 -7.35 -6.81
CA GLU A 162 14.63 -6.30 -5.80
C GLU A 162 13.99 -4.99 -6.22
N SER A 163 14.25 -4.54 -7.44
CA SER A 163 13.63 -3.34 -7.99
C SER A 163 12.10 -3.45 -7.99
N CYS A 164 11.56 -4.58 -8.43
CA CYS A 164 10.12 -4.84 -8.45
C CYS A 164 9.52 -4.87 -7.03
N HIS A 165 10.17 -5.58 -6.10
CA HIS A 165 9.76 -5.67 -4.70
C HIS A 165 9.78 -4.29 -4.02
N GLY A 166 10.88 -3.55 -4.15
CA GLY A 166 11.05 -2.24 -3.53
C GLY A 166 10.09 -1.19 -4.08
N GLN A 167 9.80 -1.19 -5.38
CA GLN A 167 8.79 -0.32 -5.97
C GLN A 167 7.38 -0.63 -5.44
N ALA A 168 7.04 -1.92 -5.29
CA ALA A 168 5.76 -2.33 -4.74
C ALA A 168 5.57 -1.90 -3.28
N GLU A 169 6.62 -2.05 -2.46
CA GLU A 169 6.65 -1.63 -1.06
C GLU A 169 6.50 -0.11 -0.93
N ARG A 170 7.26 0.67 -1.71
CA ARG A 170 7.16 2.13 -1.74
C ARG A 170 5.75 2.61 -2.05
N LEU A 171 5.12 2.06 -3.09
CA LEU A 171 3.74 2.42 -3.46
C LEU A 171 2.73 2.04 -2.37
N LEU A 172 2.96 0.89 -1.71
CA LEU A 172 2.09 0.45 -0.61
C LEU A 172 2.21 1.38 0.60
N ASP A 173 3.42 1.82 0.93
CA ASP A 173 3.66 2.74 2.03
C ASP A 173 3.11 4.13 1.74
N SER A 174 3.27 4.67 0.52
CA SER A 174 2.60 5.91 0.12
C SER A 174 1.08 5.81 0.24
N ALA A 175 0.50 4.65 -0.09
CA ALA A 175 -0.94 4.43 0.06
C ALA A 175 -1.38 4.33 1.53
N ARG A 176 -0.55 3.78 2.43
CA ARG A 176 -0.80 3.74 3.87
C ARG A 176 -0.72 5.15 4.48
N GLU A 177 0.33 5.90 4.15
CA GLU A 177 0.52 7.26 4.63
C GLU A 177 -0.66 8.17 4.23
N MET A 178 -1.16 8.02 3.01
CA MET A 178 -2.34 8.75 2.57
C MET A 178 -3.60 8.38 3.34
N GLU A 179 -3.83 7.09 3.63
CA GLU A 179 -4.96 6.66 4.46
C GLU A 179 -4.89 7.25 5.88
N ASP A 180 -3.69 7.27 6.48
CA ASP A 180 -3.47 7.85 7.80
C ASP A 180 -3.75 9.37 7.79
N SER A 181 -3.27 10.08 6.76
CA SER A 181 -3.56 11.50 6.54
C SER A 181 -5.06 11.77 6.42
N ILE A 182 -5.79 10.92 5.71
CA ILE A 182 -7.26 11.02 5.59
C ILE A 182 -7.95 10.75 6.91
N ALA A 183 -7.52 9.74 7.66
CA ALA A 183 -8.08 9.42 8.96
C ALA A 183 -7.90 10.58 9.94
N VAL A 184 -6.74 11.23 9.94
CA VAL A 184 -6.47 12.44 10.73
C VAL A 184 -7.38 13.59 10.29
N ASN A 185 -7.48 13.85 8.98
CA ASN A 185 -8.32 14.92 8.44
C ASN A 185 -9.82 14.73 8.76
N LEU A 186 -10.33 13.50 8.63
CA LEU A 186 -11.72 13.18 8.98
C LEU A 186 -11.97 13.35 10.48
N SER A 187 -11.01 12.98 11.32
CA SER A 187 -11.10 13.17 12.77
C SER A 187 -11.16 14.66 13.12
N SER A 188 -10.34 15.49 12.46
CA SER A 188 -10.39 16.95 12.62
C SER A 188 -11.74 17.54 12.21
N ARG A 189 -12.29 17.15 11.04
CA ARG A 189 -13.61 17.61 10.59
C ARG A 189 -14.74 17.22 11.55
N ARG A 190 -14.70 16.00 12.11
CA ARG A 190 -15.67 15.57 13.14
C ARG A 190 -15.58 16.44 14.39
N LEU A 191 -14.36 16.80 14.82
CA LEU A 191 -14.16 17.70 15.94
C LEU A 191 -14.73 19.10 15.66
N GLU A 192 -14.50 19.65 14.47
CA GLU A 192 -15.10 20.93 14.05
C GLU A 192 -16.63 20.89 14.08
N VAL A 193 -17.24 19.82 13.55
CA VAL A 193 -18.70 19.63 13.58
C VAL A 193 -19.22 19.54 15.01
N SER A 194 -18.57 18.75 15.86
CA SER A 194 -18.91 18.62 17.28
C SER A 194 -18.82 19.96 18.03
N ARG A 195 -17.82 20.79 17.71
CA ARG A 195 -17.72 22.16 18.25
C ARG A 195 -18.90 23.04 17.83
N VAL A 196 -19.30 22.99 16.56
CA VAL A 196 -20.46 23.74 16.08
C VAL A 196 -21.75 23.25 16.74
N GLU A 197 -21.91 21.93 16.89
CA GLU A 197 -23.05 21.34 17.58
C GLU A 197 -23.15 21.81 19.04
N LEU A 198 -22.03 21.79 19.77
CA LEU A 198 -21.98 22.31 21.15
C LEU A 198 -22.39 23.79 21.22
N LEU A 199 -21.92 24.62 20.28
CA LEU A 199 -22.32 26.03 20.21
C LEU A 199 -23.83 26.20 19.95
N LEU A 200 -24.41 25.38 19.06
CA LEU A 200 -25.86 25.39 18.80
C LEU A 200 -26.66 24.92 20.02
N GLN A 201 -26.19 23.92 20.75
CA GLN A 201 -26.83 23.45 21.99
C GLN A 201 -26.81 24.53 23.07
N VAL A 202 -25.67 25.21 23.27
CA VAL A 202 -25.57 26.34 24.21
C VAL A 202 -26.52 27.46 23.82
N GLY A 203 -26.58 27.83 22.53
CA GLY A 203 -27.52 28.83 22.04
C GLY A 203 -28.97 28.43 22.29
N THR A 204 -29.33 27.18 22.01
CA THR A 204 -30.68 26.64 22.24
C THR A 204 -31.04 26.66 23.73
N PHE A 205 -30.10 26.32 24.61
CA PHE A 205 -30.29 26.38 26.06
C PHE A 205 -30.58 27.81 26.53
N CYS A 206 -29.82 28.81 26.07
CA CYS A 206 -30.06 30.22 26.39
C CYS A 206 -31.44 30.69 25.91
N VAL A 207 -31.85 30.31 24.69
CA VAL A 207 -33.19 30.63 24.16
C VAL A 207 -34.29 29.93 24.94
N ALA A 208 -34.11 28.67 25.32
CA ALA A 208 -35.09 27.91 26.09
C ALA A 208 -35.35 28.51 27.48
N VAL A 209 -34.29 28.96 28.17
CA VAL A 209 -34.41 29.70 29.44
C VAL A 209 -35.18 31.01 29.23
N GLY A 210 -34.88 31.76 28.17
CA GLY A 210 -35.61 32.98 27.83
C GLY A 210 -37.09 32.72 27.52
N ALA A 211 -37.40 31.67 26.76
CA ALA A 211 -38.75 31.25 26.42
C ALA A 211 -39.54 30.80 27.66
N LEU A 212 -38.89 30.13 28.62
CA LEU A 212 -39.49 29.77 29.90
C LEU A 212 -39.90 31.01 30.70
N ILE A 213 -39.00 32.01 30.80
CA ILE A 213 -39.30 33.27 31.48
C ILE A 213 -40.47 33.98 30.78
N ALA A 214 -40.42 34.12 29.44
CA ALA A 214 -41.50 34.70 28.66
C ALA A 214 -42.82 33.95 28.85
N GLY A 215 -42.78 32.61 28.88
CA GLY A 215 -43.93 31.75 29.11
C GLY A 215 -44.58 32.00 30.48
N ILE A 216 -43.80 32.05 31.56
CA ILE A 216 -44.30 32.31 32.92
C ILE A 216 -45.04 33.66 32.97
N PHE A 217 -44.48 34.70 32.36
CA PHE A 217 -45.10 36.03 32.33
C PHE A 217 -46.25 36.16 31.32
N GLY A 218 -46.31 35.30 30.30
CA GLY A 218 -47.39 35.23 29.32
C GLY A 218 -48.57 34.36 29.74
N MET A 219 -48.46 33.63 30.85
CA MET A 219 -49.57 32.87 31.42
C MET A 219 -50.60 33.79 32.09
N ASN A 220 -51.88 33.43 32.02
CA ASN A 220 -53.02 34.16 32.59
C ASN A 220 -53.09 34.06 34.14
N LEU A 221 -51.99 34.41 34.80
CA LEU A 221 -51.88 34.59 36.24
C LEU A 221 -52.01 36.09 36.52
N LYS A 222 -52.73 36.48 37.59
CA LYS A 222 -52.83 37.89 38.04
C LYS A 222 -51.45 38.39 38.48
N SER A 223 -50.63 38.79 37.52
CA SER A 223 -49.38 39.48 37.72
C SER A 223 -49.69 40.97 37.72
N TYR A 224 -49.54 41.64 38.87
CA TYR A 224 -49.74 43.09 39.00
C TYR A 224 -48.81 43.95 38.11
N LEU A 225 -47.96 43.32 37.28
CA LEU A 225 -47.08 43.93 36.28
C LEU A 225 -47.77 44.27 34.96
N GLU A 226 -48.98 43.77 34.70
CA GLU A 226 -49.68 43.92 33.41
C GLU A 226 -50.19 45.36 33.13
N ASN A 227 -50.42 46.15 34.19
CA ASN A 227 -50.92 47.53 34.07
C ASN A 227 -49.87 48.55 33.61
N ASN A 228 -48.57 48.18 33.56
CA ASN A 228 -47.48 49.09 33.24
C ASN A 228 -46.88 48.76 31.87
N THR A 229 -47.08 49.65 30.89
CA THR A 229 -46.51 49.52 29.52
C THR A 229 -44.98 49.38 29.53
N TRP A 230 -44.30 49.95 30.53
CA TRP A 230 -42.86 49.84 30.76
C TRP A 230 -42.41 48.40 31.10
N ALA A 231 -43.20 47.63 31.85
CA ALA A 231 -42.80 46.32 32.34
C ALA A 231 -42.63 45.30 31.20
N PHE A 232 -43.47 45.41 30.15
CA PHE A 232 -43.37 44.56 28.96
C PHE A 232 -42.03 44.75 28.23
N TRP A 233 -41.64 46.00 27.98
CA TRP A 233 -40.38 46.34 27.32
C TRP A 233 -39.17 45.96 28.18
N ALA A 234 -39.24 46.16 29.50
CA ALA A 234 -38.18 45.78 30.43
C ALA A 234 -37.96 44.26 30.46
N THR A 235 -39.03 43.46 30.53
CA THR A 235 -38.93 41.98 30.53
C THR A 235 -38.42 41.45 29.20
N THR A 236 -38.95 41.95 28.07
CA THR A 236 -38.52 41.53 26.73
C THR A 236 -37.05 41.89 26.47
N GLY A 237 -36.66 43.12 26.81
CA GLY A 237 -35.26 43.57 26.72
C GLY A 237 -34.34 42.79 27.65
N GLY A 238 -34.78 42.52 28.88
CA GLY A 238 -34.03 41.72 29.86
C GLY A 238 -33.79 40.28 29.41
N ILE A 239 -34.79 39.63 28.81
CA ILE A 239 -34.64 38.27 28.24
C ILE A 239 -33.66 38.29 27.07
N ALA A 240 -33.77 39.26 26.16
CA ALA A 240 -32.87 39.37 25.01
C ALA A 240 -31.40 39.61 25.44
N VAL A 241 -31.18 40.58 26.34
CA VAL A 241 -29.84 40.89 26.87
C VAL A 241 -29.30 39.70 27.68
N GLY A 242 -30.13 39.07 28.51
CA GLY A 242 -29.75 37.91 29.31
C GLY A 242 -29.35 36.70 28.45
N ALA A 243 -30.08 36.44 27.36
CA ALA A 243 -29.75 35.36 26.43
C ALA A 243 -28.41 35.60 25.73
N VAL A 244 -28.15 36.83 25.25
CA VAL A 244 -26.87 37.21 24.63
C VAL A 244 -25.73 37.13 25.63
N ALA A 245 -25.89 37.70 26.84
CA ALA A 245 -24.88 37.66 27.89
C ALA A 245 -24.56 36.22 28.33
N GLY A 246 -25.59 35.38 28.53
CA GLY A 246 -25.44 33.97 28.87
C GLY A 246 -24.65 33.20 27.81
N PHE A 247 -24.94 33.44 26.53
CA PHE A 247 -24.20 32.84 25.42
C PHE A 247 -22.72 33.25 25.43
N PHE A 248 -22.40 34.54 25.61
CA PHE A 248 -21.01 35.01 25.66
C PHE A 248 -20.23 34.46 26.88
N ILE A 249 -20.88 34.38 28.04
CA ILE A 249 -20.28 33.79 29.25
C ILE A 249 -19.95 32.32 29.01
N MET A 250 -20.91 31.55 28.48
CA MET A 250 -20.71 30.13 28.19
C MET A 250 -19.67 29.90 27.09
N TYR A 251 -19.67 30.72 26.04
CA TYR A 251 -18.66 30.69 24.99
C TYR A 251 -17.26 30.91 25.56
N LYS A 252 -17.08 31.92 26.42
CA LYS A 252 -15.80 32.21 27.07
C LYS A 252 -15.35 31.04 27.96
N TYR A 253 -16.26 30.49 28.76
CA TYR A 253 -15.99 29.33 29.61
C TYR A 253 -15.51 28.10 28.80
N LEU A 254 -16.16 27.81 27.67
CA LEU A 254 -15.80 26.69 26.79
C LEU A 254 -14.44 26.91 26.11
N LYS A 255 -14.14 28.15 25.72
CA LYS A 255 -12.85 28.54 25.15
C LYS A 255 -11.70 28.40 26.16
N ASP A 256 -11.91 28.84 27.40
CA ASP A 256 -10.90 28.78 28.45
C ASP A 256 -10.52 27.33 28.83
N ARG A 257 -11.47 26.38 28.68
CA ARG A 257 -11.21 24.95 28.87
C ARG A 257 -10.54 24.23 27.68
N LYS A 258 -10.23 24.94 26.59
CA LYS A 258 -9.66 24.36 25.35
C LYS A 258 -10.50 23.25 24.71
N ILE A 259 -11.80 23.22 25.02
CA ILE A 259 -12.76 22.32 24.37
C ILE A 259 -13.11 22.87 22.98
N LEU A 260 -13.06 24.21 22.85
CA LEU A 260 -13.18 24.96 21.60
C LEU A 260 -11.82 25.27 20.98
#